data_AF-A0AAU9PIV9-F1
#
_entry.id   AF-A0AAU9PIV9-F1
#
_cell.length_a   1.000
_cell.length_b   1.000
_cell.length_c   1.000
_cell.angle_alpha   90.00
_cell.angle_beta   90.00
_cell.angle_gamma   90.00
#
_symmetry.space_group_name_H-M   'P 1'
#
loop_
_entity.id
_entity.type
_entity.pdbx_description
1 polymer ?
#
loop_
_entity_poly.entity_id
_entity_poly.type
_entity_poly.pdbx_seq_one_letter_code
_entity_poly.pdbx_strand_id
1 'polypeptide(L)'
;MEGQRGQAINKEIKWLARGPLNNVQRYSGYLVKRYQFHTMKREKFLKTQNSGVVVTVHGASYASSRSPIEGVVNYYGKLNHIIELNYSGFIRVVLFKCDWVDINRGCKKDDSVTLMNFSYKAYTGTNLMDDPFILASQADTVFYGIDPKHKYWEVVRHVKVRDLFGMGGDDAQVVGNPYNDTFDVPNMNRIRDEGDDGMDVTPEMVAQMVDQDVDSKEFEDD
;
A
#
# COMPACT_ATOMS: atom_id res chain seq x y z
N MET A 1 28.96 -48.53 -7.42
CA MET A 1 28.36 -47.26 -7.86
C MET A 1 27.30 -46.90 -6.85
N GLU A 2 27.63 -46.05 -5.88
CA GLU A 2 26.63 -45.55 -4.95
C GLU A 2 25.70 -44.58 -5.68
N GLY A 3 24.42 -44.94 -5.75
CA GLY A 3 23.39 -44.07 -6.30
C GLY A 3 23.29 -42.82 -5.44
N GLN A 4 23.52 -41.66 -6.06
CA GLN A 4 23.25 -40.37 -5.44
C GLN A 4 21.79 -40.35 -4.97
N ARG A 5 21.57 -40.39 -3.66
CA ARG A 5 20.26 -40.09 -3.06
C ARG A 5 19.88 -38.69 -3.50
N GLY A 6 18.84 -38.58 -4.33
CA GLY A 6 18.29 -37.29 -4.75
C GLY A 6 17.98 -36.45 -3.52
N GLN A 7 18.48 -35.21 -3.49
CA GLN A 7 18.21 -34.27 -2.41
C GLN A 7 16.70 -34.15 -2.17
N ALA A 8 16.28 -34.31 -0.91
CA ALA A 8 14.89 -34.13 -0.54
C ALA A 8 14.48 -32.67 -0.76
N ILE A 9 13.55 -32.44 -1.69
CA ILE A 9 13.01 -31.10 -1.98
C ILE A 9 12.32 -30.54 -0.72
N ASN A 10 12.72 -29.33 -0.30
CA ASN A 10 12.13 -28.60 0.84
C ASN A 10 10.60 -28.48 0.66
N LYS A 11 9.85 -28.72 1.75
CA LYS A 11 8.38 -28.62 1.77
C LYS A 11 7.88 -27.23 1.39
N GLU A 12 8.59 -26.16 1.74
CA GLU A 12 8.23 -24.78 1.38
C GLU A 12 8.21 -24.58 -0.13
N ILE A 13 9.23 -25.09 -0.83
CA ILE A 13 9.31 -25.05 -2.30
C ILE A 13 8.13 -25.81 -2.91
N LYS A 14 7.74 -26.96 -2.31
CA LYS A 14 6.55 -27.71 -2.75
C LYS A 14 5.26 -26.92 -2.55
N TRP A 15 5.13 -26.16 -1.45
CA TRP A 15 3.95 -25.33 -1.20
C TRP A 15 3.87 -24.17 -2.19
N LEU A 16 4.99 -23.48 -2.46
CA LEU A 16 5.04 -22.40 -3.43
C LEU A 16 4.76 -22.90 -4.86
N ALA A 17 5.33 -24.04 -5.26
CA ALA A 17 5.16 -24.61 -6.60
C ALA A 17 3.72 -25.06 -6.89
N ARG A 18 2.93 -25.37 -5.87
CA ARG A 18 1.50 -25.70 -6.01
C ARG A 18 0.63 -24.48 -6.29
N GLY A 19 1.15 -23.28 -6.07
CA GLY A 19 0.39 -22.04 -6.13
C GLY A 19 -0.43 -21.77 -4.86
N PRO A 20 -1.02 -20.57 -4.76
CA PRO A 20 -1.90 -20.22 -3.66
C PRO A 20 -3.22 -20.97 -3.76
N LEU A 21 -3.91 -21.13 -2.63
CA LEU A 21 -5.28 -21.62 -2.59
C LEU A 21 -6.21 -20.64 -3.32
N ASN A 22 -7.30 -21.17 -3.89
CA ASN A 22 -8.28 -20.37 -4.64
C ASN A 22 -9.07 -19.38 -3.77
N ASN A 23 -9.06 -19.57 -2.44
CA ASN A 23 -9.67 -18.63 -1.51
C ASN A 23 -8.67 -17.53 -1.14
N VAL A 24 -9.13 -16.31 -1.31
CA VAL A 24 -8.32 -15.11 -1.08
C VAL A 24 -8.96 -14.31 0.02
N GLN A 25 -8.18 -13.94 1.05
CA GLN A 25 -8.67 -13.03 2.09
C GLN A 25 -8.40 -11.57 1.70
N ARG A 26 -9.36 -10.70 2.00
CA ARG A 26 -9.25 -9.26 1.77
C ARG A 26 -9.32 -8.49 3.09
N TYR A 27 -8.61 -7.38 3.14
CA TYR A 27 -8.56 -6.50 4.29
C TYR A 27 -8.77 -5.04 3.88
N SER A 28 -9.39 -4.29 4.79
CA SER A 28 -9.59 -2.85 4.68
C SER A 28 -8.42 -2.06 5.33
N GLY A 29 -7.62 -2.72 6.17
CA GLY A 29 -6.40 -2.16 6.75
C GLY A 29 -5.36 -3.20 7.13
N TYR A 30 -4.09 -2.80 7.11
CA TYR A 30 -2.94 -3.68 7.38
C TYR A 30 -1.76 -2.91 7.99
N LEU A 31 -1.22 -3.41 9.11
CA LEU A 31 -0.02 -2.86 9.75
C LEU A 31 1.22 -3.65 9.33
N VAL A 32 2.19 -2.97 8.70
CA VAL A 32 3.48 -3.55 8.30
C VAL A 32 4.58 -2.50 8.45
N LYS A 33 5.78 -2.88 8.90
CA LYS A 33 6.89 -1.93 9.16
C LYS A 33 6.50 -0.73 10.03
N ARG A 34 5.58 -0.92 10.99
CA ARG A 34 4.99 0.13 11.85
C ARG A 34 4.15 1.18 11.10
N TYR A 35 3.87 1.00 9.81
CA TYR A 35 2.93 1.80 9.05
C TYR A 35 1.57 1.13 9.02
N GLN A 36 0.55 1.87 9.43
CA GLN A 36 -0.83 1.42 9.29
C GLN A 36 -1.34 1.87 7.93
N PHE A 37 -1.61 0.91 7.05
CA PHE A 37 -2.20 1.16 5.74
C PHE A 37 -3.70 0.94 5.79
N HIS A 38 -4.45 1.80 5.09
CA HIS A 38 -5.89 1.64 4.87
C HIS A 38 -6.20 1.66 3.39
N THR A 39 -7.18 0.88 2.96
CA THR A 39 -7.68 1.01 1.58
C THR A 39 -8.35 2.38 1.42
N MET A 40 -8.30 2.94 0.21
CA MET A 40 -9.00 4.21 -0.10
C MET A 40 -10.48 4.15 0.31
N LYS A 41 -11.14 3.00 0.14
CA LYS A 41 -12.53 2.79 0.54
C LYS A 41 -12.73 3.00 2.05
N ARG A 42 -11.83 2.45 2.88
CA ARG A 42 -11.86 2.61 4.34
C ARG A 42 -11.54 4.05 4.74
N GLU A 43 -10.50 4.60 4.13
CA GLU A 43 -10.02 5.95 4.42
C GLU A 43 -11.07 7.03 4.21
N LYS A 44 -11.97 6.86 3.22
CA LYS A 44 -13.06 7.82 2.95
C LYS A 44 -13.89 8.18 4.20
N PHE A 45 -13.97 7.26 5.17
CA PHE A 45 -14.73 7.44 6.41
C PHE A 45 -13.83 7.78 7.61
N LEU A 46 -12.57 8.15 7.39
CA LEU A 46 -11.60 8.47 8.43
C LEU A 46 -11.11 9.91 8.32
N LYS A 47 -10.73 10.49 9.46
CA LYS A 47 -10.06 11.81 9.51
C LYS A 47 -8.60 11.76 9.04
N THR A 48 -8.00 10.56 9.00
CA THR A 48 -6.59 10.32 8.68
C THR A 48 -6.42 9.62 7.34
N GLN A 49 -5.43 10.04 6.56
CA GLN A 49 -5.10 9.42 5.27
C GLN A 49 -3.92 8.48 5.43
N ASN A 50 -4.13 7.20 5.10
CA ASN A 50 -3.21 6.08 5.25
C ASN A 50 -3.21 5.16 4.02
N SER A 51 -3.81 5.59 2.91
CA SER A 51 -3.87 4.85 1.65
C SER A 51 -2.72 5.20 0.71
N GLY A 52 -1.92 6.23 1.00
CA GLY A 52 -0.80 6.60 0.15
C GLY A 52 0.37 5.62 0.29
N VAL A 53 0.84 5.14 -0.86
CA VAL A 53 1.92 4.15 -0.98
C VAL A 53 3.04 4.72 -1.84
N VAL A 54 4.27 4.50 -1.41
CA VAL A 54 5.46 4.68 -2.24
C VAL A 54 6.31 3.42 -2.22
N VAL A 55 6.91 3.10 -3.37
CA VAL A 55 7.97 2.10 -3.50
C VAL A 55 9.22 2.77 -4.04
N THR A 56 10.31 2.65 -3.29
CA THR A 56 11.62 3.20 -3.65
C THR A 56 12.46 2.09 -4.26
N VAL A 57 12.84 2.24 -5.52
CA VAL A 57 13.70 1.29 -6.24
C VAL A 57 15.07 1.91 -6.43
N HIS A 58 16.10 1.21 -5.95
CA HIS A 58 17.49 1.53 -6.19
C HIS A 58 17.96 0.78 -7.44
N GLY A 59 18.48 1.49 -8.43
CA GLY A 59 18.86 0.87 -9.70
C GLY A 59 19.98 1.61 -10.41
N ALA A 60 20.83 0.85 -11.09
CA ALA A 60 21.84 1.37 -11.99
C ALA A 60 21.23 1.64 -13.36
N SER A 61 21.23 2.89 -13.83
CA SER A 61 20.88 3.23 -15.21
C SER A 61 22.12 3.14 -16.09
N TYR A 62 22.02 2.34 -17.17
CA TYR A 62 23.05 2.19 -18.20
C TYR A 62 22.74 3.01 -19.46
N ALA A 63 21.76 3.92 -19.38
CA ALA A 63 21.15 4.56 -20.56
C ALA A 63 22.10 5.38 -21.45
N SER A 64 23.34 5.67 -21.01
CA SER A 64 24.28 6.44 -21.84
C SER A 64 25.77 6.26 -21.57
N SER A 65 26.24 5.37 -20.69
CA SER A 65 27.67 5.25 -20.42
C SER A 65 28.13 3.85 -19.97
N ARG A 66 29.43 3.55 -20.15
CA ARG A 66 30.09 2.32 -19.66
C ARG A 66 30.16 2.22 -18.14
N SER A 67 29.76 3.28 -17.43
CA SER A 67 29.67 3.33 -15.98
C SER A 67 28.20 3.53 -15.56
N PRO A 68 27.63 2.62 -14.77
CA PRO A 68 26.26 2.77 -14.28
C PRO A 68 26.15 4.01 -13.41
N ILE A 69 25.13 4.83 -13.67
CA ILE A 69 24.71 5.88 -12.73
C ILE A 69 23.71 5.26 -11.79
N GLU A 70 24.05 5.20 -10.50
CA GLU A 70 23.11 4.77 -9.46
C GLU A 70 22.01 5.82 -9.33
N GLY A 71 20.77 5.38 -9.52
CA GLY A 71 19.58 6.20 -9.45
C GLY A 71 18.59 5.63 -8.45
N VAL A 72 17.82 6.53 -7.85
CA VAL A 72 16.70 6.19 -6.97
C VAL A 72 15.41 6.64 -7.65
N VAL A 73 14.50 5.70 -7.87
CA VAL A 73 13.19 5.97 -8.50
C VAL A 73 12.10 5.65 -7.49
N ASN A 74 11.18 6.60 -7.31
CA ASN A 74 10.02 6.44 -6.44
C ASN A 74 8.77 6.24 -7.31
N TYR A 75 8.07 5.14 -7.07
CA TYR A 75 6.75 4.87 -7.64
C TYR A 75 5.69 5.22 -6.61
N TYR A 76 4.75 6.08 -7.00
CA TYR A 76 3.71 6.60 -6.12
C TYR A 76 2.35 6.05 -6.50
N GLY A 77 1.57 5.62 -5.52
CA GLY A 77 0.26 5.05 -5.74
C GLY A 77 -0.68 5.24 -4.56
N LYS A 78 -1.94 4.86 -4.77
CA LYS A 78 -2.97 4.80 -3.73
C LYS A 78 -3.46 3.36 -3.54
N LEU A 79 -3.51 2.90 -2.30
CA LEU A 79 -3.86 1.55 -1.92
C LEU A 79 -5.35 1.28 -2.14
N ASN A 80 -5.66 0.40 -3.08
CA ASN A 80 -7.04 0.07 -3.44
C ASN A 80 -7.50 -1.21 -2.75
N HIS A 81 -6.68 -2.26 -2.79
CA HIS A 81 -7.00 -3.54 -2.15
C HIS A 81 -5.81 -4.13 -1.41
N ILE A 82 -6.10 -4.78 -0.28
CA ILE A 82 -5.15 -5.60 0.45
C ILE A 82 -5.60 -7.04 0.34
N ILE A 83 -4.70 -7.90 -0.13
CA ILE A 83 -5.00 -9.27 -0.50
C ILE A 83 -4.01 -10.21 0.17
N GLU A 84 -4.49 -11.19 0.93
CA GLU A 84 -3.65 -12.28 1.44
C GLU A 84 -3.85 -13.55 0.62
N LEU A 85 -2.73 -14.04 0.08
CA LEU A 85 -2.59 -15.33 -0.55
C LEU A 85 -2.12 -16.35 0.48
N ASN A 86 -2.77 -17.52 0.50
CA ASN A 86 -2.41 -18.62 1.38
C ASN A 86 -1.89 -19.80 0.56
N TYR A 87 -0.65 -20.22 0.79
CA TYR A 87 -0.05 -21.39 0.15
C TYR A 87 -0.08 -22.57 1.11
N SER A 88 -0.95 -23.54 0.81
CA SER A 88 -1.08 -24.81 1.54
C SER A 88 -1.36 -24.68 3.05
N GLY A 89 -1.80 -23.53 3.55
CA GLY A 89 -2.05 -23.27 4.97
C GLY A 89 -0.86 -22.70 5.75
N PHE A 90 0.34 -22.71 5.16
CA PHE A 90 1.60 -22.50 5.89
C PHE A 90 2.33 -21.21 5.51
N ILE A 91 2.27 -20.78 4.24
CA ILE A 91 2.89 -19.54 3.81
C ILE A 91 1.79 -18.54 3.46
N ARG A 92 1.85 -17.37 4.08
CA ARG A 92 0.93 -16.25 3.81
C ARG A 92 1.71 -15.13 3.17
N VAL A 93 1.21 -14.63 2.04
CA VAL A 93 1.81 -13.51 1.32
C VAL A 93 0.76 -12.43 1.18
N VAL A 94 1.07 -11.22 1.66
CA VAL A 94 0.16 -10.07 1.55
C VAL A 94 0.60 -9.15 0.43
N LEU A 95 -0.31 -8.94 -0.51
CA LEU A 95 -0.16 -8.09 -1.67
C LEU A 95 -1.02 -6.85 -1.53
N PHE A 96 -0.46 -5.71 -1.90
CA PHE A 96 -1.17 -4.46 -2.06
C PHE A 96 -1.43 -4.22 -3.54
N LYS A 97 -2.70 -4.04 -3.91
CA LYS A 97 -3.09 -3.54 -5.23
C LYS A 97 -3.19 -2.04 -5.15
N CYS A 98 -2.35 -1.34 -5.90
CA CYS A 98 -2.24 0.11 -5.83
C CYS A 98 -2.54 0.75 -7.18
N ASP A 99 -3.32 1.82 -7.16
CA ASP A 99 -3.50 2.70 -8.30
C ASP A 99 -2.23 3.55 -8.48
N TRP A 100 -1.31 3.08 -9.32
CA TRP A 100 -0.01 3.71 -9.59
C TRP A 100 -0.11 4.88 -10.55
N VAL A 101 0.65 5.94 -10.27
CA VAL A 101 0.84 7.10 -11.16
C VAL A 101 1.90 6.78 -12.21
N ASP A 102 1.66 7.17 -13.45
CA ASP A 102 2.68 7.15 -14.50
C ASP A 102 3.75 8.19 -14.18
N ILE A 103 4.95 7.73 -13.80
CA ILE A 103 6.07 8.59 -13.40
C ILE A 103 6.52 9.57 -14.49
N ASN A 104 6.24 9.29 -15.77
CA ASN A 104 6.67 10.16 -16.88
C ASN A 104 5.68 11.30 -17.15
N ARG A 105 4.42 11.12 -16.78
CA ARG A 105 3.32 12.05 -17.11
C ARG A 105 2.67 12.67 -15.89
N GLY A 106 2.53 11.90 -14.82
CA GLY A 106 1.83 12.26 -13.60
C GLY A 106 2.74 12.67 -12.46
N CYS A 107 4.05 12.77 -12.66
CA CYS A 107 5.01 13.26 -11.66
C CYS A 107 5.60 14.61 -12.10
N LYS A 108 5.51 15.62 -11.23
CA LYS A 108 6.16 16.93 -11.42
C LYS A 108 6.94 17.29 -10.16
N LYS A 109 8.12 17.89 -10.34
CA LYS A 109 8.85 18.56 -9.26
C LYS A 109 8.75 20.06 -9.47
N ASP A 110 8.26 20.77 -8.45
CA ASP A 110 8.06 22.22 -8.45
C ASP A 110 8.67 22.79 -7.17
N ASP A 111 9.71 23.62 -7.29
CA ASP A 111 10.39 24.31 -6.17
C ASP A 111 10.56 23.46 -4.89
N SER A 112 11.15 22.25 -5.04
CA SER A 112 11.40 21.23 -3.99
C SER A 112 10.20 20.38 -3.53
N VAL A 113 9.01 20.63 -4.07
CA VAL A 113 7.82 19.82 -3.81
C VAL A 113 7.60 18.82 -4.94
N THR A 114 7.25 17.59 -4.56
CA THR A 114 6.84 16.56 -5.51
C THR A 114 5.32 16.55 -5.61
N LEU A 115 4.80 16.69 -6.83
CA LEU A 115 3.39 16.75 -7.16
C LEU A 115 3.00 15.50 -7.97
N MET A 116 1.87 14.91 -7.64
CA MET A 116 1.33 13.72 -8.29
C MET A 116 -0.04 13.99 -8.91
N ASN A 117 -0.25 13.51 -10.12
CA ASN A 117 -1.53 13.57 -10.79
C ASN A 117 -2.05 12.16 -11.09
N PHE A 118 -3.03 11.73 -10.30
CA PHE A 118 -3.65 10.39 -10.37
C PHE A 118 -4.58 10.20 -11.56
N SER A 119 -4.85 11.24 -12.36
CA SER A 119 -5.50 11.07 -13.66
C SER A 119 -4.59 10.36 -14.67
N TYR A 120 -3.27 10.42 -14.47
CA TYR A 120 -2.28 9.69 -15.27
C TYR A 120 -1.93 8.37 -14.58
N LYS A 121 -2.77 7.35 -14.77
CA LYS A 121 -2.49 6.00 -14.25
C LYS A 121 -1.43 5.30 -15.09
N ALA A 122 -0.53 4.56 -14.43
CA ALA A 122 0.52 3.78 -15.08
C ALA A 122 -0.03 2.58 -15.87
N TYR A 123 -1.27 2.16 -15.56
CA TYR A 123 -1.91 1.00 -16.17
C TYR A 123 -3.43 1.22 -16.29
N THR A 124 -4.08 0.51 -17.21
CA THR A 124 -5.53 0.66 -17.46
C THR A 124 -6.37 -0.31 -16.63
N GLY A 125 -5.76 -1.39 -16.13
CA GLY A 125 -6.39 -2.45 -15.35
C GLY A 125 -6.98 -3.55 -16.23
N THR A 126 -6.78 -3.47 -17.54
CA THR A 126 -7.37 -4.34 -18.56
C THR A 126 -6.32 -5.15 -19.31
N ASN A 127 -5.04 -4.82 -19.15
CA ASN A 127 -3.95 -5.46 -19.87
C ASN A 127 -3.31 -6.55 -19.03
N LEU A 128 -2.92 -7.66 -19.66
CA LEU A 128 -2.24 -8.76 -18.95
C LEU A 128 -0.88 -8.34 -18.37
N MET A 129 -0.26 -7.33 -18.97
CA MET A 129 1.03 -6.78 -18.57
C MET A 129 0.91 -5.71 -17.48
N ASP A 130 -0.31 -5.38 -17.05
CA ASP A 130 -0.51 -4.44 -15.95
C ASP A 130 0.01 -5.08 -14.66
N ASP A 131 0.95 -4.41 -13.98
CA ASP A 131 1.51 -4.85 -12.71
C ASP A 131 1.10 -3.92 -11.57
N PRO A 132 -0.12 -4.08 -11.02
CA PRO A 132 -0.62 -3.21 -9.97
C PRO A 132 -0.24 -3.67 -8.56
N PHE A 133 0.43 -4.82 -8.43
CA PHE A 133 0.64 -5.48 -7.15
C PHE A 133 2.06 -5.28 -6.64
N ILE A 134 2.18 -5.04 -5.34
CA ILE A 134 3.47 -5.08 -4.62
C ILE A 134 3.32 -5.93 -3.38
N LEU A 135 4.44 -6.41 -2.82
CA LEU A 135 4.42 -6.97 -1.47
C LEU A 135 4.15 -5.86 -0.47
N ALA A 136 3.33 -6.13 0.54
CA ALA A 136 3.08 -5.18 1.63
C ALA A 136 4.40 -4.75 2.32
N SER A 137 5.37 -5.66 2.42
CA SER A 137 6.70 -5.38 2.96
C SER A 137 7.60 -4.54 2.06
N GLN A 138 7.20 -4.19 0.85
CA GLN A 138 7.93 -3.26 -0.02
C GLN A 138 7.37 -1.84 0.05
N ALA A 139 6.15 -1.69 0.60
CA ALA A 139 5.47 -0.41 0.70
C ALA A 139 6.05 0.43 1.85
N ASP A 140 6.26 1.71 1.58
CA ASP A 140 6.34 2.78 2.59
C ASP A 140 5.13 3.70 2.43
N THR A 141 4.82 4.50 3.46
CA THR A 141 3.62 5.35 3.46
C THR A 141 3.92 6.82 3.10
N VAL A 142 3.01 7.41 2.35
CA VAL A 142 3.02 8.82 1.96
C VAL A 142 1.63 9.43 2.16
N PHE A 143 1.60 10.73 2.33
CA PHE A 143 0.39 11.53 2.37
C PHE A 143 0.31 12.40 1.13
N TYR A 144 -0.88 12.51 0.55
CA TYR A 144 -1.22 13.35 -0.57
C TYR A 144 -2.13 14.49 -0.11
N GLY A 145 -1.65 15.73 -0.27
CA GLY A 145 -2.40 16.94 0.04
C GLY A 145 -2.81 17.69 -1.23
N ILE A 146 -4.02 18.21 -1.28
CA ILE A 146 -4.49 19.02 -2.41
C ILE A 146 -3.70 20.34 -2.45
N ASP A 147 -3.15 20.71 -3.61
CA ASP A 147 -2.57 22.03 -3.83
C ASP A 147 -3.68 23.02 -4.26
N PRO A 148 -3.94 24.11 -3.51
CA PRO A 148 -4.90 25.14 -3.91
C PRO A 148 -4.57 25.79 -5.26
N LYS A 149 -3.29 25.82 -5.66
CA LYS A 149 -2.84 26.38 -6.94
C LYS A 149 -3.07 25.43 -8.12
N HIS A 150 -3.12 24.13 -7.86
CA HIS A 150 -3.16 23.09 -8.89
C HIS A 150 -4.21 22.02 -8.56
N LYS A 151 -5.46 22.25 -8.98
CA LYS A 151 -6.65 21.43 -8.62
C LYS A 151 -6.57 19.92 -8.95
N TYR A 152 -5.61 19.47 -9.75
CA TYR A 152 -5.41 18.06 -10.14
C TYR A 152 -4.05 17.49 -9.74
N TRP A 153 -3.26 18.26 -9.00
CA TRP A 153 -1.94 17.86 -8.54
C TRP A 153 -1.94 17.82 -7.02
N GLU A 154 -1.58 16.66 -6.50
CA GLU A 154 -1.51 16.40 -5.07
C GLU A 154 -0.04 16.44 -4.62
N VAL A 155 0.24 17.25 -3.60
CA VAL A 155 1.54 17.35 -2.97
C VAL A 155 1.82 16.07 -2.19
N VAL A 156 2.96 15.44 -2.48
CA VAL A 156 3.43 14.26 -1.74
C VAL A 156 4.22 14.70 -0.50
N ARG A 157 3.86 14.12 0.64
CA ARG A 157 4.63 14.19 1.88
C ARG A 157 5.00 12.78 2.32
N HIS A 158 6.29 12.53 2.43
CA HIS A 158 6.78 11.30 3.03
C HIS A 158 6.52 11.31 4.53
N VAL A 159 5.91 10.25 5.04
CA VAL A 159 5.68 10.11 6.47
C VAL A 159 6.97 9.62 7.12
N LYS A 160 7.44 10.35 8.13
CA LYS A 160 8.44 9.81 9.05
C LYS A 160 7.68 9.10 10.15
N VAL A 161 8.04 7.85 10.42
CA VAL A 161 7.57 7.15 11.63
C VAL A 161 7.91 8.06 12.81
N ARG A 162 6.89 8.47 13.58
CA ARG A 162 7.13 9.16 14.84
C ARG A 162 7.72 8.11 15.77
N ASP A 163 9.04 8.06 15.87
CA ASP A 163 9.65 7.41 17.02
C ASP A 163 9.10 8.09 18.26
N LEU A 164 8.51 7.25 19.11
CA LEU A 164 8.37 7.35 20.56
C LEU A 164 8.05 8.76 21.09
N PHE A 165 7.04 8.86 21.95
CA PHE A 165 7.14 9.87 23.00
C PHE A 165 8.55 9.76 23.59
N GLY A 166 9.40 10.74 23.31
CA GLY A 166 10.71 10.89 23.89
C GLY A 166 10.53 11.22 25.37
N MET A 167 9.99 10.28 26.13
CA MET A 167 10.29 10.20 27.55
C MET A 167 11.72 9.71 27.59
N GLY A 168 12.63 10.66 27.82
CA GLY A 168 14.07 10.43 27.88
C GLY A 168 14.37 9.17 28.69
N GLY A 169 15.07 8.25 28.03
CA GLY A 169 15.56 7.02 28.61
C GLY A 169 16.77 6.62 27.80
N ASP A 170 17.93 6.84 28.38
CA ASP A 170 19.24 6.74 27.77
C ASP A 170 19.47 5.38 27.07
N ASP A 171 20.08 5.47 25.90
CA ASP A 171 21.10 4.56 25.37
C ASP A 171 20.80 3.05 25.43
N ALA A 172 19.98 2.56 24.52
CA ALA A 172 20.09 1.18 24.06
C ALA A 172 19.87 1.09 22.55
N GLN A 173 20.97 0.94 21.79
CA GLN A 173 20.90 0.53 20.40
C GLN A 173 20.37 -0.91 20.34
N VAL A 174 19.06 -1.05 20.15
CA VAL A 174 18.47 -2.32 19.73
C VAL A 174 18.67 -2.43 18.23
N VAL A 175 19.74 -3.13 17.84
CA VAL A 175 19.95 -3.56 16.46
C VAL A 175 18.79 -4.48 16.07
N GLY A 176 17.80 -3.92 15.39
CA GLY A 176 16.69 -4.67 14.81
C GLY A 176 17.19 -5.54 13.67
N ASN A 177 17.14 -6.86 13.85
CA ASN A 177 17.45 -7.84 12.81
C ASN A 177 16.49 -7.67 11.62
N PRO A 178 16.95 -7.32 10.41
CA PRO A 178 16.09 -6.93 9.27
C PRO A 178 15.31 -8.10 8.61
N TYR A 179 15.40 -9.31 9.16
CA TYR A 179 14.87 -10.53 8.53
C TYR A 179 13.58 -11.10 9.15
N ASN A 180 13.00 -10.46 10.17
CA ASN A 180 11.86 -11.05 10.90
C ASN A 180 10.47 -10.46 10.59
N ASP A 181 10.32 -9.59 9.61
CA ASP A 181 9.13 -8.72 9.54
C ASP A 181 8.07 -9.10 8.49
N THR A 182 7.94 -10.38 8.08
CA THR A 182 7.05 -10.68 6.92
C THR A 182 6.21 -11.95 6.96
N PHE A 183 6.36 -12.87 7.91
CA PHE A 183 5.63 -14.14 7.82
C PHE A 183 4.48 -14.31 8.82
N ASP A 184 4.48 -13.60 9.95
CA ASP A 184 3.39 -13.67 10.94
C ASP A 184 3.08 -12.30 11.52
N VAL A 185 2.24 -11.55 10.81
CA VAL A 185 1.65 -10.31 11.37
C VAL A 185 0.42 -10.70 12.20
N PRO A 186 0.37 -10.41 13.52
CA PRO A 186 -0.73 -10.80 14.41
C PRO A 186 -2.11 -10.39 13.90
N ASN A 187 -3.15 -11.13 14.30
CA ASN A 187 -4.54 -10.89 13.86
C ASN A 187 -5.07 -9.47 14.23
N MET A 188 -4.51 -8.82 15.27
CA MET A 188 -4.85 -7.44 15.66
C MET A 188 -4.40 -6.37 14.65
N ASN A 189 -3.55 -6.73 13.69
CA ASN A 189 -2.96 -5.81 12.72
C ASN A 189 -3.68 -5.81 11.37
N ARG A 190 -4.82 -6.52 11.26
CA ARG A 190 -5.58 -6.72 10.04
C ARG A 190 -7.03 -6.33 10.30
N ILE A 191 -7.57 -5.44 9.48
CA ILE A 191 -8.97 -5.03 9.61
C ILE A 191 -9.73 -5.67 8.44
N ARG A 192 -10.70 -6.53 8.72
CA ARG A 192 -11.46 -7.24 7.69
C ARG A 192 -12.40 -6.28 6.94
N ASP A 193 -12.85 -6.70 5.77
CA ASP A 193 -13.82 -5.95 4.95
C ASP A 193 -15.27 -6.09 5.44
N GLU A 194 -15.58 -7.11 6.25
CA GLU A 194 -16.94 -7.42 6.71
C GLU A 194 -17.19 -6.85 8.12
N GLY A 195 -18.32 -6.14 8.25
CA GLY A 195 -18.75 -5.28 9.34
C GLY A 195 -18.50 -5.77 10.77
N ASP A 196 -17.81 -4.91 11.52
CA ASP A 196 -17.89 -4.64 12.96
C ASP A 196 -16.50 -4.15 13.41
N ASP A 197 -16.10 -3.01 12.86
CA ASP A 197 -15.13 -2.16 13.51
C ASP A 197 -15.93 -1.01 14.10
N GLY A 198 -16.16 -1.07 15.41
CA GLY A 198 -16.74 0.03 16.18
C GLY A 198 -15.95 1.33 15.96
N MET A 199 -16.25 2.01 14.87
CA MET A 199 -15.89 3.39 14.61
C MET A 199 -16.99 4.22 15.26
N ASP A 200 -16.57 5.11 16.19
CA ASP A 200 -17.41 6.22 16.62
C ASP A 200 -17.77 7.04 15.39
N VAL A 201 -18.95 6.80 14.85
CA VAL A 201 -19.56 7.67 13.86
C VAL A 201 -19.77 9.00 14.59
N THR A 202 -18.87 9.96 14.34
CA THR A 202 -19.06 11.29 14.92
C THR A 202 -20.38 11.86 14.39
N PRO A 203 -21.16 12.60 15.19
CA PRO A 203 -22.44 13.17 14.77
C PRO A 203 -22.35 13.97 13.45
N GLU A 204 -21.19 14.57 13.18
CA GLU A 204 -20.87 15.31 11.95
C GLU A 204 -20.88 14.43 10.68
N MET A 205 -20.45 13.16 10.81
CA MET A 205 -20.42 12.21 9.69
C MET A 205 -21.80 11.64 9.39
N VAL A 206 -22.69 11.56 10.40
CA VAL A 206 -24.10 11.21 10.19
C VAL A 206 -24.80 12.31 9.40
N ALA A 207 -24.55 13.59 9.74
CA ALA A 207 -25.18 14.72 9.06
C ALA A 207 -24.88 14.75 7.55
N GLN A 208 -23.63 14.46 7.15
CA GLN A 208 -23.27 14.40 5.72
C GLN A 208 -23.88 13.22 4.96
N MET A 209 -24.25 12.13 5.65
CA MET A 209 -24.95 11.00 5.02
C MET A 209 -26.43 11.31 4.79
N VAL A 210 -27.06 12.09 5.68
CA VAL A 210 -28.47 12.46 5.55
C VAL A 210 -28.71 13.47 4.43
N ASP A 211 -27.76 14.39 4.19
CA ASP A 211 -27.89 15.40 3.12
C ASP A 211 -27.82 14.80 1.70
N GLN A 212 -27.22 13.63 1.50
CA GLN A 212 -27.09 13.01 0.17
C GLN A 212 -28.36 12.25 -0.28
N ASP A 213 -29.24 11.86 0.65
CA ASP A 213 -30.48 11.13 0.32
C ASP A 213 -31.68 12.05 0.07
N VAL A 214 -31.57 13.35 0.35
CA VAL A 214 -32.67 14.31 0.18
C VAL A 214 -32.75 14.87 -1.26
N ASP A 215 -31.68 14.78 -2.05
CA ASP A 215 -31.62 15.43 -3.38
C ASP A 215 -32.15 14.56 -4.55
N SER A 216 -32.90 13.50 -4.26
CA SER A 216 -33.49 12.60 -5.28
C SER A 216 -35.02 12.52 -5.28
N LYS A 217 -35.71 13.41 -4.57
CA LYS A 217 -37.18 13.50 -4.61
C LYS A 217 -37.66 14.93 -4.78
N GLU A 218 -37.46 15.50 -5.96
CA GLU A 218 -38.30 16.59 -6.45
C GLU A 218 -38.18 16.65 -7.97
N PHE A 219 -39.06 15.95 -8.68
CA PHE A 219 -39.54 16.26 -10.04
C PHE A 219 -40.70 15.31 -10.40
N GLU A 220 -41.86 15.51 -9.78
CA GLU A 220 -43.16 15.22 -10.40
C GLU A 220 -44.11 16.36 -10.01
N ASP A 221 -44.50 17.14 -11.03
CA ASP A 221 -45.80 17.77 -11.26
C ASP A 221 -45.67 19.15 -11.95
N ASP A 222 -45.89 19.15 -13.27
CA ASP A 222 -46.76 20.09 -14.01
C ASP A 222 -46.86 19.69 -15.50
#